data_AF-A0A9D6UCW8-F1
#
_entry.id   AF-A0A9D6UCW8-F1
#
_cell.length_a   1.000
_cell.length_b   1.000
_cell.length_c   1.000
_cell.angle_alpha   90.00
_cell.angle_beta   90.00
_cell.angle_gamma   90.00
#
_symmetry.space_group_name_H-M   'P 1'
#
loop_
_entity.id
_entity.type
_entity.pdbx_description
1 polymer ?
#
loop_
_entity_poly.entity_id
_entity_poly.type
_entity_poly.pdbx_seq_one_letter_code
_entity_poly.pdbx_strand_id
1 'polypeptide(L)'
;MFKDDSRDSFEVDAAGAAQPQQPSFKAIAFTKCEGIRPLPRWTRIETSVGDGAKAAAFLAGANLLALDQVLRTGEAGGEPCFAGVLRQRLALKAAATCARLARLREDAAALRDAEHLGDVVETSPAGRVHRLWRLFATRPVRFDATTLSLAAEHLGALSDLDALGLADALREVVTSADNPLAAAAHASAAAMHYLAAVP
;
A
#
# COMPACT_ATOMS: atom_id res chain seq x y z
N MET A 1 -74.25 7.79 1.87
CA MET A 1 -73.96 9.23 1.76
C MET A 1 -72.53 9.42 2.24
N PHE A 2 -71.64 9.81 1.32
CA PHE A 2 -70.21 10.02 1.54
C PHE A 2 -69.95 11.14 2.55
N LYS A 3 -68.99 10.91 3.47
CA LYS A 3 -67.99 11.85 4.03
C LYS A 3 -67.36 11.20 5.26
N ASP A 4 -66.11 11.41 5.61
CA ASP A 4 -64.85 11.68 4.91
C ASP A 4 -63.79 11.46 5.99
N ASP A 5 -62.59 11.21 5.53
CA ASP A 5 -61.38 10.81 6.23
C ASP A 5 -60.84 11.90 7.18
N SER A 6 -60.38 11.55 8.38
CA SER A 6 -59.40 12.35 9.15
C SER A 6 -58.76 11.55 10.27
N ARG A 7 -57.71 10.83 9.88
CA ARG A 7 -56.44 10.61 10.58
C ARG A 7 -56.33 11.20 11.99
N ASP A 8 -56.54 10.34 12.98
CA ASP A 8 -55.94 10.51 14.29
C ASP A 8 -54.46 10.08 14.25
N SER A 9 -53.60 11.02 14.63
CA SER A 9 -52.53 10.81 15.59
C SER A 9 -51.42 9.81 15.23
N PHE A 10 -50.49 10.25 14.37
CA PHE A 10 -49.07 9.93 14.51
C PHE A 10 -48.30 11.23 14.64
N GLU A 11 -48.42 11.87 15.81
CA GLU A 11 -47.45 12.86 16.23
C GLU A 11 -46.18 12.09 16.62
N VAL A 12 -45.30 11.90 15.64
CA VAL A 12 -43.94 11.43 15.89
C VAL A 12 -43.26 12.54 16.66
N ASP A 13 -43.12 12.32 17.97
CA ASP A 13 -42.30 13.12 18.86
C ASP A 13 -40.97 13.36 18.15
N ALA A 14 -40.69 14.62 17.82
CA ALA A 14 -39.45 15.02 17.17
C ALA A 14 -38.32 14.80 18.17
N ALA A 15 -37.86 13.55 18.27
CA ALA A 15 -36.66 13.16 18.97
C ALA A 15 -35.56 14.09 18.46
N GLY A 16 -35.13 14.99 19.36
CA GLY A 16 -34.18 16.05 19.06
C GLY A 16 -33.03 15.48 18.25
N ALA A 17 -32.80 16.07 17.07
CA ALA A 17 -31.70 15.72 16.19
C ALA A 17 -30.40 15.89 16.97
N ALA A 18 -29.93 14.81 17.58
CA ALA A 18 -28.62 14.75 18.20
C ALA A 18 -27.62 14.91 17.06
N GLN A 19 -27.11 16.13 16.94
CA GLN A 19 -26.00 16.48 16.06
C GLN A 19 -24.94 15.37 16.23
N PRO A 20 -24.50 14.69 15.16
CA PRO A 20 -23.42 13.73 15.29
C PRO A 20 -22.23 14.50 15.86
N GLN A 21 -21.84 14.15 17.09
CA GLN A 21 -20.64 14.70 17.71
C GLN A 21 -19.49 14.28 16.82
N GLN A 22 -19.07 15.19 15.93
CA GLN A 22 -17.86 15.01 15.17
C GLN A 22 -16.75 14.81 16.19
N PRO A 23 -16.03 13.67 16.16
CA PRO A 23 -14.87 13.52 17.03
C PRO A 23 -13.98 14.73 16.76
N SER A 24 -13.70 15.48 17.82
CA SER A 24 -12.74 16.57 17.81
C SER A 24 -11.38 15.95 17.52
N PHE A 25 -11.08 15.76 16.24
CA PHE A 25 -9.72 15.53 15.81
C PHE A 25 -9.00 16.83 16.13
N LYS A 26 -8.28 16.85 17.25
CA LYS A 26 -7.24 17.84 17.50
C LYS A 26 -6.45 17.91 16.20
N ALA A 27 -6.54 19.04 15.50
CA ALA A 27 -5.79 19.26 14.30
C ALA A 27 -4.34 18.97 14.68
N ILE A 28 -3.78 17.89 14.13
CA ILE A 28 -2.36 17.64 14.23
C ILE A 28 -1.78 18.88 13.57
N ALA A 29 -1.21 19.76 14.39
CA ALA A 29 -0.49 20.91 13.88
C ALA A 29 0.59 20.28 13.00
N PHE A 30 0.42 20.36 11.69
CA PHE A 30 1.49 20.04 10.77
C PHE A 30 2.54 21.09 11.06
N THR A 31 3.48 20.75 11.95
CA THR A 31 4.68 21.53 12.18
C THR A 31 5.23 21.80 10.79
N LYS A 32 5.32 23.08 10.44
CA LYS A 32 5.89 23.53 9.18
C LYS A 32 7.16 22.70 8.98
N CYS A 33 7.28 21.97 7.86
CA CYS A 33 8.44 21.14 7.57
C CYS A 33 9.68 22.03 7.41
N GLU A 34 10.20 22.54 8.52
CA GLU A 34 11.42 23.32 8.61
C GLU A 34 12.56 22.34 8.34
N GLY A 35 12.92 22.17 7.07
CA GLY A 35 14.00 21.27 6.70
C GLY A 35 14.03 20.84 5.24
N ILE A 36 12.96 21.00 4.47
CA ILE A 36 12.98 20.62 3.05
C ILE A 36 13.81 21.63 2.27
N ARG A 37 15.00 21.21 1.84
CA ARG A 37 15.88 22.05 1.02
C ARG A 37 15.34 22.05 -0.42
N PRO A 38 15.00 23.20 -1.00
CA PRO A 38 14.52 23.23 -2.37
C PRO A 38 15.61 22.66 -3.29
N LEU A 39 15.24 21.68 -4.12
CA LEU A 39 16.18 21.16 -5.10
C LEU A 39 16.55 22.26 -6.12
N PRO A 40 17.79 22.26 -6.63
CA PRO A 40 18.22 23.20 -7.66
C PRO A 40 17.33 23.19 -8.89
N ARG A 41 17.21 24.32 -9.59
CA ARG A 41 16.31 24.45 -10.75
C ARG A 41 16.59 23.45 -11.87
N TRP A 42 17.84 23.04 -12.07
CA TRP A 42 18.24 22.07 -13.10
C TRP A 42 17.75 20.64 -12.83
N THR A 43 17.27 20.33 -11.62
CA THR A 43 16.63 19.05 -11.30
C THR A 43 15.12 19.08 -11.54
N ARG A 44 14.55 20.25 -11.88
CA ARG A 44 13.12 20.38 -12.20
C ARG A 44 12.91 20.05 -13.67
N ILE A 45 11.80 19.39 -13.93
CA ILE A 45 11.38 18.99 -15.27
C ILE A 45 11.24 20.25 -16.13
N GLU A 46 12.14 20.43 -17.10
CA GLU A 46 11.80 21.14 -18.32
C GLU A 46 11.36 20.06 -19.31
N THR A 47 10.09 20.04 -19.66
CA THR A 47 9.44 19.02 -20.52
C THR A 47 10.05 18.91 -21.92
N SER A 48 11.12 19.67 -22.21
CA SER A 48 11.84 19.77 -23.48
C SER A 48 13.19 19.03 -23.51
N VAL A 49 13.71 18.52 -22.38
CA VAL A 49 15.04 17.89 -22.34
C VAL A 49 14.95 16.36 -22.48
N GLY A 50 14.79 15.93 -23.73
CA GLY A 50 15.23 14.64 -24.28
C GLY A 50 14.53 13.37 -23.77
N ASP A 51 13.76 12.73 -24.64
CA ASP A 51 13.18 11.38 -24.50
C ASP A 51 14.24 10.26 -24.42
N GLY A 52 15.07 10.29 -23.38
CA GLY A 52 16.16 9.33 -23.17
C GLY A 52 16.06 8.61 -21.83
N ALA A 53 16.35 7.30 -21.83
CA ALA A 53 16.42 6.48 -20.61
C ALA A 53 17.34 7.09 -19.52
N LYS A 54 18.42 7.79 -19.93
CA LYS A 54 19.33 8.50 -19.03
C LYS A 54 18.67 9.70 -18.34
N ALA A 55 17.85 10.47 -19.07
CA ALA A 55 17.11 11.59 -18.51
C ALA A 55 16.05 11.10 -17.51
N ALA A 56 15.33 10.02 -17.86
CA ALA A 56 14.36 9.38 -16.96
C ALA A 56 15.03 8.87 -15.67
N ALA A 57 16.20 8.22 -15.77
CA ALA A 57 16.94 7.75 -14.59
C ALA A 57 17.42 8.90 -13.70
N PHE A 58 17.94 9.98 -14.30
CA PHE A 58 18.35 11.18 -13.57
C PHE A 58 17.17 11.82 -12.83
N LEU A 59 16.03 11.98 -13.51
CA LEU A 59 14.81 12.54 -12.91
C LEU A 59 14.24 11.65 -11.81
N ALA A 60 14.29 10.31 -11.98
CA ALA A 60 13.88 9.38 -10.94
C ALA A 60 14.75 9.57 -9.68
N GLY A 61 16.08 9.69 -9.84
CA GLY A 61 16.99 9.97 -8.72
C GLY A 61 16.72 11.31 -8.03
N ALA A 62 16.47 12.38 -8.80
CA ALA A 62 16.12 13.68 -8.25
C ALA A 62 14.81 13.65 -7.44
N ASN A 63 13.79 12.96 -7.94
CA ASN A 63 12.52 12.81 -7.24
C ASN A 63 12.66 11.92 -5.99
N LEU A 64 13.47 10.86 -6.03
CA LEU A 64 13.78 10.04 -4.86
C LEU A 64 14.49 10.84 -3.78
N LEU A 65 15.43 11.71 -4.14
CA LEU A 65 16.08 12.62 -3.20
C LEU A 65 15.08 13.61 -2.58
N ALA A 66 14.18 14.20 -3.38
CA ALA A 66 13.14 15.08 -2.86
C ALA A 66 12.22 14.34 -1.87
N LEU A 67 11.84 13.10 -2.20
CA LEU A 67 11.02 12.27 -1.32
C LEU A 67 11.75 11.89 -0.03
N ASP A 68 13.02 11.51 -0.10
CA ASP A 68 13.84 11.19 1.10
C ASP A 68 13.93 12.40 2.03
N GLN A 69 14.12 13.61 1.49
CA GLN A 69 14.11 14.83 2.31
C GLN A 69 12.79 15.04 3.04
N VAL A 70 11.65 14.82 2.37
CA VAL A 70 10.31 14.91 2.98
C VAL A 70 10.11 13.84 4.05
N LEU A 71 10.61 12.63 3.84
CA LEU A 71 10.48 11.52 4.79
C LEU A 71 11.42 11.64 6.00
N ARG A 72 12.41 12.54 5.97
CA ARG A 72 13.32 12.83 7.09
C ARG A 72 12.93 14.08 7.89
N THR A 73 11.83 14.74 7.56
CA THR A 73 11.39 15.94 8.30
C THR A 73 10.70 15.62 9.63
N GLY A 74 10.69 14.36 10.08
CA GLY A 74 10.14 14.02 11.39
C GLY A 74 10.99 14.59 12.52
N GLU A 75 10.38 14.73 13.70
CA GLU A 75 11.04 15.22 14.89
C GLU A 75 12.29 14.37 15.21
N ALA A 76 13.38 15.03 15.62
CA ALA A 76 14.68 14.41 15.90
C ALA A 76 15.27 13.54 14.75
N GLY A 77 14.88 13.81 13.49
CA GLY A 77 15.34 13.03 12.33
C GLY A 77 14.61 11.69 12.17
N GLY A 78 13.51 11.49 12.89
CA GLY A 78 12.63 10.34 12.79
C GLY A 78 11.68 10.40 11.59
N GLU A 79 10.82 9.39 11.50
CA GLU A 79 9.79 9.31 10.47
C GLU A 79 8.63 10.30 10.78
N PRO A 80 8.13 11.07 9.80
CA PRO A 80 7.07 12.03 10.04
C PRO A 80 5.74 11.34 10.33
N CYS A 81 4.84 12.01 11.05
CA CYS A 81 3.57 11.46 11.52
C CYS A 81 2.65 10.92 10.39
N PHE A 82 2.82 11.41 9.16
CA PHE A 82 2.02 10.99 8.00
C PHE A 82 2.62 9.82 7.21
N ALA A 83 3.87 9.42 7.45
CA ALA A 83 4.55 8.45 6.59
C ALA A 83 3.95 7.04 6.69
N GLY A 84 3.40 6.65 7.85
CA GLY A 84 2.61 5.43 7.97
C GLY A 84 1.39 5.43 7.04
N VAL A 85 0.64 6.54 6.97
CA VAL A 85 -0.50 6.70 6.06
C VAL A 85 -0.06 6.67 4.59
N LEU A 86 1.10 7.28 4.28
CA LEU A 86 1.70 7.20 2.94
C LEU A 86 2.01 5.75 2.54
N ARG A 87 2.67 4.99 3.42
CA ARG A 87 2.99 3.57 3.18
C ARG A 87 1.73 2.73 2.96
N GLN A 88 0.69 2.92 3.76
CA GLN A 88 -0.59 2.22 3.59
C GLN A 88 -1.28 2.60 2.26
N ARG A 89 -1.23 3.86 1.84
CA ARG A 89 -1.76 4.30 0.54
C ARG A 89 -0.99 3.71 -0.64
N LEU A 90 0.35 3.61 -0.52
CA LEU A 90 1.18 2.96 -1.53
C LEU A 90 0.92 1.46 -1.60
N ALA A 91 0.75 0.80 -0.46
CA ALA A 91 0.35 -0.62 -0.40
C ALA A 91 -0.99 -0.87 -1.08
N LEU A 92 -2.01 -0.03 -0.85
CA LEU A 92 -3.30 -0.16 -1.55
C LEU A 92 -3.16 -0.01 -3.07
N LYS A 93 -2.32 0.94 -3.54
CA LYS A 93 -2.06 1.13 -4.98
C LYS A 93 -1.29 -0.05 -5.60
N ALA A 94 -0.31 -0.58 -4.88
CA ALA A 94 0.45 -1.74 -5.29
C ALA A 94 -0.46 -2.97 -5.37
N ALA A 95 -1.28 -3.20 -4.34
CA ALA A 95 -2.28 -4.27 -4.30
C ALA A 95 -3.27 -4.19 -5.46
N ALA A 96 -3.85 -3.02 -5.74
CA ALA A 96 -4.77 -2.84 -6.87
C ALA A 96 -4.09 -3.12 -8.22
N THR A 97 -2.81 -2.74 -8.36
CA THR A 97 -2.04 -3.03 -9.58
C THR A 97 -1.76 -4.52 -9.72
N CYS A 98 -1.34 -5.19 -8.64
CA CYS A 98 -1.13 -6.64 -8.61
C CYS A 98 -2.41 -7.41 -8.88
N ALA A 99 -3.53 -7.02 -8.26
CA ALA A 99 -4.85 -7.61 -8.50
C ALA A 99 -5.24 -7.51 -9.97
N ARG A 100 -5.03 -6.35 -10.60
CA ARG A 100 -5.26 -6.15 -12.04
C ARG A 100 -4.35 -7.02 -12.91
N LEU A 101 -3.06 -7.13 -12.59
CA LEU A 101 -2.13 -8.02 -13.31
C LEU A 101 -2.53 -9.49 -13.18
N ALA A 102 -3.03 -9.88 -12.00
CA ALA A 102 -3.60 -11.20 -11.73
C ALA A 102 -5.02 -11.41 -12.29
N ARG A 103 -5.56 -10.42 -13.03
CA ARG A 103 -6.92 -10.42 -13.62
C ARG A 103 -8.05 -10.60 -12.59
N LEU A 104 -7.84 -10.15 -11.36
CA LEU A 104 -8.87 -10.07 -10.33
C LEU A 104 -9.74 -8.83 -10.57
N ARG A 105 -11.04 -8.94 -10.25
CA ARG A 105 -12.05 -7.91 -10.59
C ARG A 105 -12.14 -6.76 -9.59
N GLU A 106 -11.54 -6.91 -8.42
CA GLU A 106 -11.66 -5.97 -7.30
C GLU A 106 -10.80 -4.72 -7.54
N ASP A 107 -11.38 -3.55 -7.30
CA ASP A 107 -10.70 -2.26 -7.40
C ASP A 107 -10.18 -1.79 -6.03
N ALA A 108 -9.51 -0.64 -5.98
CA ALA A 108 -8.96 -0.12 -4.73
C ALA A 108 -10.02 0.21 -3.66
N ALA A 109 -11.27 0.44 -4.05
CA ALA A 109 -12.37 0.66 -3.10
C ALA A 109 -12.82 -0.68 -2.51
N ALA A 110 -13.09 -1.67 -3.35
CA ALA A 110 -13.44 -3.02 -2.96
C ALA A 110 -12.37 -3.66 -2.06
N LEU A 111 -11.08 -3.45 -2.35
CA LEU A 111 -9.98 -3.93 -1.50
C LEU A 111 -9.97 -3.31 -0.11
N ARG A 112 -10.39 -2.05 0.02
CA ARG A 112 -10.51 -1.36 1.32
C ARG A 112 -11.72 -1.90 2.08
N ASP A 113 -12.84 -2.07 1.39
CA ASP A 113 -14.08 -2.57 1.98
C ASP A 113 -13.92 -4.02 2.44
N ALA A 114 -13.25 -4.86 1.65
CA ALA A 114 -12.93 -6.24 2.01
C ALA A 114 -12.08 -6.33 3.29
N GLU A 115 -11.22 -5.34 3.56
CA GLU A 115 -10.40 -5.32 4.78
C GLU A 115 -11.17 -4.81 6.00
N HIS A 116 -12.04 -3.81 5.85
CA HIS A 116 -12.75 -3.20 6.98
C HIS A 116 -14.14 -3.78 7.27
N LEU A 117 -14.75 -4.44 6.28
CA LEU A 117 -16.09 -5.02 6.37
C LEU A 117 -16.07 -6.56 6.28
N GLY A 118 -14.89 -7.18 6.12
CA GLY A 118 -14.74 -8.60 5.79
C GLY A 118 -14.70 -9.58 6.97
N ASP A 119 -14.96 -9.15 8.21
CA ASP A 119 -14.69 -9.96 9.42
C ASP A 119 -15.50 -11.28 9.52
N VAL A 120 -16.51 -11.48 8.67
CA VAL A 120 -17.44 -12.63 8.73
C VAL A 120 -17.15 -13.68 7.64
N VAL A 121 -16.37 -13.37 6.59
CA VAL A 121 -16.17 -14.26 5.43
C VAL A 121 -14.68 -14.36 5.09
N GLU A 122 -14.27 -15.54 4.63
CA GLU A 122 -12.93 -15.75 4.06
C GLU A 122 -12.59 -14.66 3.05
N THR A 123 -11.41 -14.07 3.23
CA THR A 123 -10.98 -12.91 2.44
C THR A 123 -10.79 -13.32 0.98
N SER A 124 -11.33 -12.50 0.07
CA SER A 124 -11.21 -12.69 -1.37
C SER A 124 -9.74 -12.82 -1.81
N PRO A 125 -9.44 -13.46 -2.95
CA PRO A 125 -8.08 -13.54 -3.47
C PRO A 125 -7.41 -12.17 -3.66
N ALA A 126 -8.15 -11.12 -4.02
CA ALA A 126 -7.55 -9.79 -4.13
C ALA A 126 -7.36 -9.13 -2.75
N GLY A 127 -8.27 -9.39 -1.80
CA GLY A 127 -8.11 -8.98 -0.40
C GLY A 127 -6.87 -9.61 0.26
N ARG A 128 -6.56 -10.87 -0.06
CA ARG A 128 -5.32 -11.55 0.35
C ARG A 128 -4.06 -10.83 -0.15
N VAL A 129 -4.06 -10.44 -1.43
CA VAL A 129 -2.98 -9.60 -1.99
C VAL A 129 -2.90 -8.25 -1.27
N HIS A 130 -4.02 -7.63 -0.93
CA HIS A 130 -4.01 -6.37 -0.17
C HIS A 130 -3.42 -6.55 1.24
N ARG A 131 -3.78 -7.62 1.97
CA ARG A 131 -3.20 -7.94 3.28
C ARG A 131 -1.69 -8.15 3.22
N LEU A 132 -1.19 -8.84 2.18
CA LEU A 132 0.24 -8.99 1.93
C LEU A 132 0.94 -7.62 1.80
N TRP A 133 0.40 -6.71 0.99
CA TRP A 133 0.99 -5.37 0.84
C TRP A 133 0.92 -4.56 2.12
N ARG A 134 -0.12 -4.74 2.96
CA ARG A 134 -0.21 -4.11 4.29
C ARG A 134 0.83 -4.66 5.27
N LEU A 135 1.15 -5.95 5.21
CA LEU A 135 2.27 -6.53 5.96
C LEU A 135 3.58 -5.81 5.62
N PHE A 136 3.89 -5.65 4.34
CA PHE A 136 5.10 -4.93 3.89
C PHE A 136 5.05 -3.42 4.13
N ALA A 137 3.86 -2.82 4.24
CA ALA A 137 3.73 -1.43 4.65
C ALA A 137 4.04 -1.20 6.12
N THR A 138 3.92 -2.21 6.98
CA THR A 138 4.12 -2.09 8.44
C THR A 138 5.48 -2.61 8.91
N ARG A 139 6.15 -3.42 8.09
CA ARG A 139 7.42 -4.06 8.43
C ARG A 139 8.47 -3.80 7.35
N PRO A 140 9.76 -3.68 7.71
CA PRO A 140 10.82 -3.65 6.72
C PRO A 140 10.81 -4.98 5.94
N VAL A 141 10.81 -4.89 4.61
CA VAL A 141 10.91 -6.07 3.75
C VAL A 141 12.28 -6.70 3.95
N ARG A 142 12.30 -7.96 4.41
CA ARG A 142 13.50 -8.77 4.55
C ARG A 142 13.32 -10.06 3.78
N PHE A 143 14.38 -10.49 3.09
CA PHE A 143 14.44 -11.82 2.47
C PHE A 143 14.93 -12.84 3.50
N ASP A 144 14.14 -13.01 4.55
CA ASP A 144 14.31 -14.06 5.56
C ASP A 144 13.13 -15.02 5.54
N ALA A 145 13.35 -16.25 6.00
CA ALA A 145 12.35 -17.31 5.95
C ALA A 145 11.06 -16.91 6.70
N THR A 146 11.18 -16.27 7.86
CA THR A 146 10.02 -15.85 8.67
C THR A 146 9.12 -14.86 7.92
N THR A 147 9.71 -13.85 7.27
CA THR A 147 8.96 -12.85 6.50
C THR A 147 8.30 -13.48 5.29
N LEU A 148 8.99 -14.41 4.61
CA LEU A 148 8.47 -15.08 3.42
C LEU A 148 7.39 -16.12 3.74
N SER A 149 7.50 -16.86 4.85
CA SER A 149 6.43 -17.74 5.33
C SER A 149 5.16 -16.96 5.64
N LEU A 150 5.26 -15.85 6.38
CA LEU A 150 4.11 -14.98 6.65
C LEU A 150 3.50 -14.38 5.38
N ALA A 151 4.34 -14.01 4.41
CA ALA A 151 3.88 -13.54 3.11
C ALA A 151 3.12 -14.63 2.34
N ALA A 152 3.60 -15.87 2.38
CA ALA A 152 2.97 -17.04 1.75
C ALA A 152 1.62 -17.37 2.40
N GLU A 153 1.55 -17.35 3.74
CA GLU A 153 0.30 -17.54 4.49
C GLU A 153 -0.77 -16.53 4.06
N HIS A 154 -0.42 -15.25 3.90
CA HIS A 154 -1.36 -14.24 3.42
C HIS A 154 -1.90 -14.50 2.02
N LEU A 155 -1.14 -15.17 1.16
CA LEU A 155 -1.58 -15.55 -0.18
C LEU A 155 -2.39 -16.84 -0.20
N GLY A 156 -2.44 -17.57 0.92
CA GLY A 156 -3.01 -18.91 1.01
C GLY A 156 -2.10 -19.97 0.39
N ALA A 157 -0.80 -19.69 0.26
CA ALA A 157 0.18 -20.68 -0.15
C ALA A 157 0.48 -21.63 1.01
N LEU A 158 0.56 -22.92 0.70
CA LEU A 158 0.56 -24.03 1.66
C LEU A 158 1.79 -24.04 2.57
N SER A 159 1.62 -24.69 3.72
CA SER A 159 2.61 -24.93 4.79
C SER A 159 3.92 -25.58 4.32
N ASP A 160 3.96 -26.12 3.11
CA ASP A 160 5.09 -26.86 2.54
C ASP A 160 6.08 -25.99 1.74
N LEU A 161 5.90 -24.66 1.72
CA LEU A 161 6.84 -23.76 1.07
C LEU A 161 8.22 -23.83 1.75
N ASP A 162 9.26 -24.17 0.98
CA ASP A 162 10.66 -24.01 1.39
C ASP A 162 11.04 -22.52 1.44
N ALA A 163 10.62 -21.85 2.52
CA ALA A 163 10.85 -20.43 2.73
C ALA A 163 12.33 -20.08 2.96
N LEU A 164 13.13 -21.04 3.47
CA LEU A 164 14.57 -20.85 3.66
C LEU A 164 15.28 -20.85 2.30
N GLY A 165 15.03 -21.85 1.46
CA GLY A 165 15.58 -21.92 0.11
C GLY A 165 15.17 -20.72 -0.73
N LEU A 166 13.89 -20.32 -0.66
CA LEU A 166 13.42 -19.11 -1.33
C LEU A 166 14.14 -17.85 -0.83
N ALA A 167 14.35 -17.71 0.48
CA ALA A 167 15.07 -16.57 1.05
C ALA A 167 16.52 -16.49 0.58
N ASP A 168 17.23 -17.63 0.55
CA ASP A 168 18.60 -17.71 0.05
C ASP A 168 18.67 -17.37 -1.45
N ALA A 169 17.78 -17.93 -2.26
CA ALA A 169 17.72 -17.64 -3.70
C ALA A 169 17.43 -16.17 -4.00
N LEU A 170 16.49 -15.54 -3.27
CA LEU A 170 16.20 -14.11 -3.43
C LEU A 170 17.39 -13.24 -3.02
N ARG A 171 18.09 -13.58 -1.93
CA ARG A 171 19.31 -12.86 -1.52
C ARG A 171 20.41 -13.01 -2.56
N GLU A 172 20.65 -14.21 -3.07
CA GLU A 172 21.63 -14.47 -4.12
C GLU A 172 21.35 -13.65 -5.37
N VAL A 173 20.09 -13.65 -5.85
CA VAL A 173 19.67 -12.83 -7.01
C VAL A 173 19.95 -11.36 -6.78
N VAL A 174 19.59 -10.82 -5.62
CA VAL A 174 19.79 -9.40 -5.32
C VAL A 174 21.28 -9.04 -5.25
N THR A 175 22.12 -9.95 -4.75
CA THR A 175 23.57 -9.72 -4.67
C THR A 175 24.30 -9.90 -6.00
N SER A 176 23.77 -10.73 -6.90
CA SER A 176 24.42 -11.10 -8.18
C SER A 176 23.93 -10.27 -9.37
N ALA A 177 22.85 -9.52 -9.23
CA ALA A 177 22.25 -8.81 -10.35
C ALA A 177 23.02 -7.55 -10.75
N ASP A 178 23.31 -7.44 -12.05
CA ASP A 178 23.99 -6.27 -12.64
C ASP A 178 23.13 -5.00 -12.63
N ASN A 179 21.80 -5.15 -12.61
CA ASN A 179 20.86 -4.04 -12.63
C ASN A 179 19.53 -4.42 -11.93
N PRO A 180 18.77 -3.43 -11.42
CA PRO A 180 17.58 -3.70 -10.62
C PRO A 180 16.44 -4.37 -11.41
N LEU A 181 16.37 -4.16 -12.72
CA LEU A 181 15.34 -4.80 -13.55
C LEU A 181 15.63 -6.29 -13.72
N ALA A 182 16.90 -6.66 -13.96
CA ALA A 182 17.35 -8.04 -13.99
C ALA A 182 17.14 -8.71 -12.63
N ALA A 183 17.45 -8.00 -11.52
CA ALA A 183 17.18 -8.49 -10.16
C ALA A 183 15.70 -8.85 -9.98
N ALA A 184 14.79 -7.96 -10.38
CA ALA A 184 13.35 -8.19 -10.26
C ALA A 184 12.87 -9.37 -11.13
N ALA A 185 13.36 -9.48 -12.36
CA ALA A 185 13.02 -10.57 -13.27
C ALA A 185 13.50 -11.93 -12.73
N HIS A 186 14.77 -12.01 -12.30
CA HIS A 186 15.35 -13.22 -11.74
C HIS A 186 14.71 -13.60 -10.40
N ALA A 187 14.38 -12.62 -9.55
CA ALA A 187 13.69 -12.86 -8.28
C ALA A 187 12.29 -13.44 -8.52
N SER A 188 11.59 -12.95 -9.55
CA SER A 188 10.29 -13.49 -9.96
C SER A 188 10.41 -14.92 -10.46
N ALA A 189 11.44 -15.22 -11.28
CA ALA A 189 11.69 -16.57 -11.78
C ALA A 189 12.03 -17.55 -10.64
N ALA A 190 12.90 -17.15 -9.70
CA ALA A 190 13.22 -17.93 -8.52
C ALA A 190 11.95 -18.20 -7.69
N ALA A 191 11.16 -17.18 -7.39
CA ALA A 191 9.90 -17.34 -6.64
C ALA A 191 8.94 -18.32 -7.32
N MET A 192 8.79 -18.25 -8.64
CA MET A 192 7.96 -19.20 -9.40
C MET A 192 8.45 -20.64 -9.29
N HIS A 193 9.77 -20.88 -9.27
CA HIS A 193 10.32 -22.22 -9.11
C HIS A 193 9.94 -22.83 -7.76
N TYR A 194 10.11 -22.08 -6.67
CA TYR A 194 9.75 -22.54 -5.32
C TYR A 194 8.24 -22.71 -5.15
N LEU A 195 7.43 -21.81 -5.72
CA LEU A 195 5.97 -21.91 -5.64
C LEU A 195 5.41 -23.07 -6.47
N ALA A 196 6.02 -23.43 -7.60
CA ALA A 196 5.61 -24.56 -8.42
C ALA A 196 6.01 -25.92 -7.83
N ALA A 197 6.97 -25.94 -6.88
CA ALA A 197 7.39 -27.14 -6.18
C ALA A 197 6.46 -27.50 -4.99
N VAL A 198 5.54 -26.60 -4.62
CA VAL A 198 4.51 -26.84 -3.60
C VAL A 198 3.36 -27.65 -4.24
N PRO A 199 2.94 -28.79 -3.65
CA PRO A 199 1.93 -29.69 -4.21
C PRO A 199 0.51 -29.11 -4.24
#